data_AF-A0A528ARK4-F1
#
_entry.id   AF-A0A528ARK4-F1
#
_cell.length_a   1.000
_cell.length_b   1.000
_cell.length_c   1.000
_cell.angle_alpha   90.00
_cell.angle_beta   90.00
_cell.angle_gamma   90.00
#
_symmetry.space_group_name_H-M   'P 1'
#
loop_
_entity.id
_entity.type
_entity.pdbx_description
1 polymer ?
#
loop_
_entity_poly.entity_id
_entity_poly.type
_entity_poly.pdbx_seq_one_letter_code
_entity_poly.pdbx_strand_id
1 'polypeptide(L)' 'TNTAEAAAKGRKISIREADRFAQTVLPIIESIQQSGITSLRGLAFALNNRGVRTARNGQWQVSNVRNILARQSAAQL' A
#
# COMPACT_ATOMS: atom_id res chain seq x y z
N THR A 1 25.53 -20.51 11.58
CA THR A 1 24.71 -20.22 10.38
C THR A 1 23.98 -18.91 10.58
N ASN A 2 24.27 -17.89 9.77
CA ASN A 2 23.81 -16.52 9.99
C ASN A 2 22.42 -16.24 9.35
N THR A 3 21.42 -17.03 9.73
CA THR A 3 20.06 -16.96 9.16
C THR A 3 19.28 -15.75 9.66
N ALA A 4 19.53 -15.30 10.89
CA ALA A 4 18.83 -14.17 11.50
C ALA A 4 19.23 -12.82 10.88
N GLU A 5 20.52 -12.57 10.62
CA GLU A 5 20.94 -11.31 9.98
C GLU A 5 20.51 -11.25 8.51
N ALA A 6 20.55 -12.37 7.78
CA ALA A 6 20.04 -12.46 6.42
C ALA A 6 18.52 -12.16 6.37
N ALA A 7 17.75 -12.71 7.31
CA ALA A 7 16.32 -12.44 7.43
C ALA A 7 16.03 -10.96 7.79
N ALA A 8 16.81 -10.37 8.69
CA ALA A 8 16.67 -8.97 9.07
C ALA A 8 16.98 -8.01 7.89
N LYS A 9 18.02 -8.31 7.11
CA LYS A 9 18.37 -7.54 5.91
C LYS A 9 17.27 -7.63 4.85
N GLY A 10 16.74 -8.82 4.61
CA GLY A 10 15.60 -9.03 3.69
C GLY A 10 14.35 -8.26 4.12
N ARG A 11 14.05 -8.23 5.42
CA ARG A 11 12.91 -7.45 5.97
C ARG A 11 13.05 -5.96 5.70
N LYS A 12 14.25 -5.38 5.90
CA LYS A 12 14.50 -3.95 5.64
C LYS A 12 14.26 -3.57 4.17
N ILE A 13 14.70 -4.42 3.24
CA ILE A 13 14.48 -4.21 1.81
C ILE A 13 12.98 -4.26 1.49
N SER A 14 12.27 -5.27 2.00
CA SER A 14 10.83 -5.43 1.79
C SER A 14 10.02 -4.23 2.29
N ILE A 15 10.39 -3.65 3.44
CA ILE A 15 9.76 -2.44 3.97
C ILE A 15 9.95 -1.25 3.03
N ARG A 16 11.19 -1.01 2.58
CA ARG A 16 11.51 0.11 1.69
C ARG A 16 10.72 0.05 0.38
N GLU A 17 10.63 -1.14 -0.22
CA GLU A 17 9.86 -1.31 -1.45
C GLU A 17 8.36 -1.13 -1.22
N ALA A 18 7.83 -1.55 -0.06
CA ALA A 18 6.45 -1.30 0.31
C ALA A 18 6.16 0.19 0.52
N ASP A 19 7.09 0.95 1.12
CA ASP A 19 6.95 2.38 1.33
C ASP A 19 7.03 3.16 0.01
N ARG A 20 7.97 2.80 -0.87
CA ARG A 20 8.03 3.35 -2.24
C ARG A 20 6.74 3.05 -3.01
N PHE A 21 6.24 1.82 -2.95
CA PHE A 21 4.98 1.48 -3.59
C PHE A 21 3.82 2.30 -3.03
N ALA A 22 3.75 2.50 -1.71
CA ALA A 22 2.74 3.37 -1.10
C ALA A 22 2.79 4.80 -1.65
N GLN A 23 3.98 5.39 -1.77
CA GLN A 23 4.14 6.73 -2.37
C GLN A 23 3.59 6.82 -3.80
N THR A 24 3.71 5.76 -4.59
CA THR A 24 3.18 5.75 -5.97
C THR A 24 1.65 5.68 -6.04
N VAL A 25 0.99 5.05 -5.07
CA VAL A 25 -0.46 4.81 -5.12
C VAL A 25 -1.26 5.80 -4.28
N LEU A 26 -0.66 6.39 -3.25
CA LEU A 26 -1.34 7.34 -2.36
C LEU A 26 -2.08 8.48 -3.09
N PRO A 27 -1.50 9.14 -4.12
CA PRO A 27 -2.22 10.18 -4.86
C PRO A 27 -3.51 9.68 -5.54
N ILE A 28 -3.54 8.42 -5.97
CA ILE A 28 -4.73 7.80 -6.56
C ILE A 28 -5.79 7.56 -5.48
N ILE A 29 -5.37 7.10 -4.31
CA ILE A 29 -6.28 6.87 -3.16
C ILE A 29 -6.88 8.21 -2.70
N GLU A 30 -6.07 9.25 -2.58
CA GLU A 30 -6.51 10.60 -2.19
C GLU A 30 -7.52 11.16 -3.21
N SER A 31 -7.27 11.00 -4.51
CA SER A 31 -8.23 11.35 -5.56
C SER A 31 -9.57 10.63 -5.42
N ILE A 32 -9.57 9.35 -5.04
CA ILE A 32 -10.81 8.59 -4.78
C ILE A 32 -11.51 9.09 -3.50
N GLN A 33 -10.75 9.43 -2.46
CA GLN A 33 -11.32 10.01 -1.23
C GLN A 33 -11.98 11.36 -1.51
N GLN A 34 -11.35 12.20 -2.33
CA GLN A 34 -11.90 13.49 -2.76
C GLN A 34 -13.18 13.34 -3.58
N SER A 35 -13.38 12.20 -4.27
CA SER A 35 -14.67 11.89 -4.93
C SER A 35 -15.73 11.35 -3.96
N GLY A 36 -15.50 11.39 -2.64
CA GLY A 36 -16.44 11.00 -1.60
C GLY A 36 -16.36 9.53 -1.15
N ILE A 37 -15.47 8.72 -1.73
CA ILE A 37 -15.32 7.31 -1.35
C ILE A 37 -14.22 7.19 -0.30
N THR A 38 -14.62 7.11 0.98
CA THR A 38 -13.67 7.10 2.11
C THR A 38 -13.56 5.76 2.83
N SER A 39 -14.49 4.82 2.58
CA SER A 39 -14.43 3.49 3.19
C SER A 39 -13.34 2.62 2.55
N LEU A 40 -12.63 1.82 3.36
CA LEU A 40 -11.55 0.94 2.85
C LEU A 40 -12.04 -0.02 1.76
N ARG A 41 -13.27 -0.53 1.90
CA ARG A 41 -13.90 -1.39 0.89
C ARG A 41 -14.19 -0.63 -0.40
N GLY A 42 -14.74 0.59 -0.29
CA GLY A 42 -15.00 1.44 -1.44
C GLY A 42 -13.72 1.82 -2.18
N LEU A 43 -12.65 2.14 -1.45
CA LEU A 43 -11.32 2.40 -2.01
C LEU A 43 -10.77 1.20 -2.78
N ALA A 44 -10.82 0.00 -2.18
CA ALA A 44 -10.36 -1.22 -2.85
C ALA A 44 -11.14 -1.49 -4.14
N PHE A 45 -12.47 -1.33 -4.11
CA PHE A 45 -13.32 -1.48 -5.28
C PHE A 45 -13.00 -0.45 -6.37
N ALA A 46 -12.87 0.83 -6.00
CA ALA A 46 -12.54 1.89 -6.92
C ALA A 46 -11.16 1.70 -7.57
N LEU A 47 -10.15 1.27 -6.82
CA LEU A 47 -8.81 0.95 -7.37
C LEU A 47 -8.88 -0.21 -8.38
N ASN A 48 -9.61 -1.27 -8.06
CA ASN A 48 -9.81 -2.40 -8.98
C ASN A 48 -10.55 -1.98 -10.25
N ASN A 49 -11.60 -1.18 -10.13
CA ASN A 49 -12.36 -0.67 -11.29
C ASN A 49 -11.54 0.26 -12.18
N ARG A 50 -10.60 1.01 -11.59
CA ARG A 50 -9.63 1.84 -12.31
C ARG A 50 -8.48 1.01 -12.92
N GLY A 51 -8.46 -0.30 -12.73
CA GLY A 51 -7.41 -1.19 -13.25
C GLY A 51 -6.06 -1.09 -12.52
N VAL A 52 -6.01 -0.40 -11.38
CA VAL A 52 -4.77 -0.26 -10.60
C VAL A 52 -4.44 -1.60 -9.97
N ARG A 53 -3.23 -2.11 -10.20
CA ARG A 53 -2.75 -3.38 -9.63
C ARG A 53 -1.94 -3.15 -8.36
N THR A 54 -1.96 -4.12 -7.46
CA THR A 54 -1.06 -4.14 -6.30
C THR A 54 0.39 -4.39 -6.73
N ALA A 55 1.36 -4.18 -5.83
CA ALA A 55 2.79 -4.40 -6.10
C ALA A 55 3.13 -5.81 -6.62
N ARG A 56 2.29 -6.81 -6.32
CA ARG A 56 2.43 -8.20 -6.78
C ARG A 56 1.46 -8.56 -7.91
N ASN A 57 0.98 -7.55 -8.65
CA ASN A 57 0.06 -7.68 -9.76
C ASN A 57 -1.33 -8.29 -9.43
N GLY A 58 -1.70 -8.33 -8.15
CA GLY A 58 -3.02 -8.80 -7.68
C GLY A 58 -4.05 -7.68 -7.58
N GLN A 59 -5.30 -8.05 -7.28
CA GLN A 59 -6.40 -7.12 -6.99
C GLN A 59 -6.25 -6.50 -5.59
N TRP A 60 -6.80 -5.30 -5.43
CA TRP A 60 -6.90 -4.62 -4.15
C TRP A 60 -7.92 -5.28 -3.24
N GLN A 61 -7.49 -5.57 -2.02
CA GLN A 61 -8.35 -5.90 -0.90
C GLN A 61 -8.29 -4.83 0.18
N VAL A 62 -9.25 -4.88 1.11
CA VAL A 62 -9.36 -3.95 2.26
C VAL A 62 -8.06 -3.88 3.06
N SER A 63 -7.39 -5.02 3.26
CA SER A 63 -6.10 -5.10 3.97
C SER A 63 -4.99 -4.38 3.24
N ASN A 64 -4.95 -4.42 1.90
CA ASN A 64 -3.97 -3.67 1.12
C ASN A 64 -4.16 -2.17 1.33
N VAL A 65 -5.40 -1.67 1.21
CA VAL A 65 -5.69 -0.24 1.41
C VAL A 65 -5.31 0.20 2.81
N ARG A 66 -5.69 -0.57 3.85
CA ARG A 66 -5.32 -0.28 5.24
C ARG A 66 -3.79 -0.18 5.41
N ASN A 67 -3.04 -1.09 4.79
CA ASN A 67 -1.58 -1.10 4.88
C ASN A 67 -0.94 0.09 4.17
N ILE A 68 -1.49 0.54 3.04
CA ILE A 68 -1.01 1.75 2.36
C ILE A 68 -1.27 3.00 3.21
N LEU A 69 -2.48 3.15 3.74
CA LEU A 69 -2.83 4.31 4.58
C LEU A 69 -2.04 4.35 5.89
N ALA A 70 -1.77 3.20 6.52
CA ALA A 70 -0.94 3.14 7.72
C ALA A 70 0.51 3.63 7.44
N ARG A 71 1.02 3.42 6.22
CA ARG A 71 2.34 3.91 5.81
C ARG A 71 2.36 5.42 5.56
N GLN A 72 1.26 5.98 5.05
CA GLN A 72 1.11 7.44 4.95
C GLN A 72 1.25 8.10 6.33
N SER A 73 0.52 7.60 7.33
CA SER A 73 0.60 8.14 8.68
C SER A 73 2.00 8.03 9.28
N ALA A 74 2.73 6.94 9.01
CA ALA A 74 4.10 6.76 9.47
C ALA A 74 5.12 7.69 8.75
N ALA A 75 4.84 8.09 7.50
CA ALA A 75 5.70 9.00 6.74
C ALA A 75 5.45 10.49 7.03
N GLN A 76 4.31 10.82 7.65
CA GLN A 76 3.93 12.18 8.04
C GLN A 76 4.41 12.56 9.45
N LEU A 77 5.02 11.62 10.18
CA LEU A 77 5.65 11.81 11.50
C LEU A 77 7.16 11.95 11.33
#